data_AF-A0A538P2M2-F1
#
_entry.id   AF-A0A538P2M2-F1
#
_cell.length_a   1.000
_cell.length_b   1.000
_cell.length_c   1.000
_cell.angle_alpha   90.00
_cell.angle_beta   90.00
_cell.angle_gamma   90.00
#
_symmetry.space_group_name_H-M   'P 1'
#
loop_
_entity.id
_entity.type
_entity.pdbx_description
1 polymer ?
#
loop_
_entity_poly.entity_id
_entity_poly.type
_entity_poly.pdbx_seq_one_letter_code
_entity_poly.pdbx_strand_id
1 'polypeptide(L)'
;GQTYQGRVVSVKEFGAFVEVFPGRDGLVHISELADFRVKRTEDIAKVGDMIWVKCIGIDDKGRVKLSRKAALKERAEAETGQPTPEPAETH
;
A
#
# COMPACT_ATOMS: atom_id res chain seq x y z
N GLY A 1 -4.14 -12.05 4.99
CA GLY A 1 -4.27 -10.72 5.61
C GLY A 1 -5.37 -9.96 4.90
N GLN A 2 -6.24 -9.26 5.61
CA GLN A 2 -7.39 -8.56 5.02
C GLN A 2 -6.99 -7.20 4.44
N THR A 3 -7.69 -6.79 3.38
CA THR A 3 -7.62 -5.44 2.81
C THR A 3 -8.57 -4.51 3.54
N TYR A 4 -8.09 -3.30 3.80
CA TYR A 4 -8.83 -2.25 4.49
C TYR A 4 -8.87 -1.01 3.60
N GLN A 5 -9.93 -0.23 3.72
CA GLN A 5 -10.02 1.08 3.10
C GLN A 5 -9.58 2.11 4.13
N GLY A 6 -8.59 2.94 3.79
CA GLY A 6 -8.08 3.97 4.67
C GLY A 6 -7.93 5.30 3.96
N ARG A 7 -8.03 6.38 4.73
CA ARG A 7 -7.89 7.74 4.22
C ARG A 7 -6.46 8.22 4.40
N VAL A 8 -5.87 8.73 3.33
CA VAL A 8 -4.53 9.33 3.41
C VAL A 8 -4.62 10.63 4.21
N VAL A 9 -3.96 10.69 5.36
CA VAL A 9 -3.92 11.88 6.22
C VAL A 9 -2.66 12.71 5.97
N SER A 10 -1.58 12.08 5.52
CA SER A 10 -0.33 12.77 5.20
C SER A 10 0.49 11.97 4.20
N VAL A 11 1.27 12.66 3.38
CA VAL A 11 2.17 12.04 2.40
C VAL A 11 3.57 12.60 2.61
N LYS A 12 4.58 11.72 2.55
CA LYS A 12 5.99 12.02 2.74
C LYS A 12 6.81 11.41 1.59
N GLU A 13 8.06 11.84 1.46
CA GLU A 13 8.98 11.31 0.45
C GLU A 13 9.25 9.81 0.62
N PHE A 14 9.27 9.31 1.85
CA PHE A 14 9.51 7.89 2.13
C PHE A 14 8.22 7.04 2.17
N GLY A 15 7.03 7.63 2.11
CA GLY A 15 5.77 6.89 2.23
C GLY A 15 4.53 7.75 2.48
N ALA A 16 3.38 7.11 2.66
CA ALA A 16 2.10 7.76 2.93
C ALA A 16 1.51 7.26 4.26
N PHE A 17 0.98 8.18 5.05
CA PHE A 17 0.24 7.90 6.27
C PHE A 17 -1.25 7.79 5.95
N VAL A 18 -1.82 6.65 6.31
CA VAL A 18 -3.20 6.28 6.03
C VAL A 18 -3.87 5.95 7.34
N GLU A 19 -4.96 6.66 7.64
CA GLU A 19 -5.82 6.37 8.77
C GLU A 19 -6.85 5.32 8.35
N VAL A 20 -6.81 4.17 8.99
CA VAL A 20 -7.68 3.02 8.70
C VAL A 20 -8.77 2.88 9.75
N PHE A 21 -8.46 3.24 11.00
CA PHE A 21 -9.40 3.28 12.11
C PHE A 21 -9.04 4.46 13.04
N PRO A 22 -10.02 5.01 13.79
CA PRO A 22 -9.75 6.09 14.75
C PRO A 22 -8.73 5.62 15.81
N GLY A 23 -7.58 6.30 15.86
CA GLY A 23 -6.47 5.96 16.75
C GLY A 23 -5.52 4.86 16.24
N ARG A 24 -5.68 4.41 14.99
CA ARG A 24 -4.74 3.51 14.31
C ARG A 24 -4.34 4.08 12.96
N ASP A 25 -3.21 4.76 12.97
CA ASP A 25 -2.47 5.14 11.79
C ASP A 25 -1.65 3.98 11.23
N GLY A 26 -1.67 3.88 9.91
CA GLY A 26 -0.81 2.99 9.17
C GLY A 26 0.12 3.75 8.25
N LEU A 27 1.31 3.19 8.05
CA LEU A 27 2.34 3.73 7.19
C LEU A 27 2.48 2.79 5.99
N VAL A 28 2.29 3.36 4.80
CA VAL A 28 2.60 2.72 3.53
C VAL A 28 3.97 3.20 3.09
N HIS A 29 4.92 2.30 2.97
CA HIS A 29 6.25 2.65 2.48
C HIS A 29 6.18 3.02 0.99
N ILE A 30 7.07 3.88 0.49
CA ILE A 30 7.11 4.24 -0.94
C ILE A 30 7.29 3.02 -1.86
N SER A 31 8.06 2.02 -1.40
CA SER A 31 8.24 0.73 -2.07
C SER A 31 6.96 -0.14 -2.10
N GLU A 32 6.04 0.10 -1.17
CA GLU A 32 4.77 -0.64 -1.04
C GLU A 32 3.59 0.11 -1.67
N LEU A 33 3.81 1.34 -2.13
CA LEU A 33 2.82 2.13 -2.88
C LEU A 33 2.71 1.67 -4.33
N ALA A 34 3.83 1.31 -4.97
CA ALA A 34 3.89 0.83 -6.34
C ALA A 34 5.13 -0.06 -6.55
N ASP A 35 5.05 -0.96 -7.52
CA ASP A 35 6.15 -1.86 -7.90
C ASP A 35 7.28 -1.13 -8.67
N PHE A 36 6.96 0.03 -9.22
CA PHE A 36 7.85 0.85 -10.03
C PHE A 36 8.43 2.02 -9.24
N ARG A 37 9.53 2.61 -9.75
CA ARG A 37 10.21 3.74 -9.13
C ARG A 37 9.30 4.97 -9.06
N VAL A 38 8.74 5.21 -7.89
CA VAL A 38 7.88 6.37 -7.59
C VAL A 38 8.74 7.63 -7.51
N LYS A 39 8.54 8.59 -8.42
CA LYS A 39 9.19 9.90 -8.35
C LYS A 39 8.52 10.84 -7.35
N ARG A 40 7.19 10.73 -7.20
CA ARG A 40 6.40 11.53 -6.26
C ARG A 40 5.32 10.67 -5.64
N THR A 41 5.39 10.51 -4.33
CA THR A 41 4.42 9.77 -3.53
C THR A 41 3.01 10.37 -3.66
N GLU A 42 2.94 11.69 -3.81
CA GLU A 42 1.71 12.49 -3.98
C GLU A 42 0.93 12.21 -5.27
N ASP A 43 1.60 11.70 -6.30
CA ASP A 43 0.92 11.35 -7.55
C ASP A 43 0.05 10.10 -7.37
N ILE A 44 0.54 9.18 -6.54
CA ILE A 44 -0.10 7.89 -6.31
C ILE A 44 -1.04 7.97 -5.11
N ALA A 45 -0.63 8.61 -4.02
CA ALA A 45 -1.42 8.79 -2.81
C ALA A 45 -1.53 10.28 -2.49
N LYS A 46 -2.76 10.82 -2.46
CA LYS A 46 -3.03 12.23 -2.14
C LYS A 46 -3.65 12.35 -0.77
N VAL A 47 -3.31 13.42 -0.04
CA VAL A 47 -3.98 13.72 1.23
C VAL A 47 -5.48 13.90 1.00
N GLY A 48 -6.29 13.21 1.80
CA GLY A 48 -7.74 13.18 1.70
C GLY A 48 -8.28 12.03 0.85
N ASP A 49 -7.43 11.33 0.09
CA ASP A 49 -7.82 10.24 -0.82
C ASP A 49 -8.11 8.94 -0.05
N MET A 50 -9.03 8.12 -0.58
CA MET A 50 -9.45 6.86 0.01
C MET A 50 -8.82 5.71 -0.75
N ILE A 51 -7.79 5.08 -0.17
CA ILE A 51 -7.03 4.01 -0.81
C ILE A 51 -7.20 2.67 -0.10
N TRP A 52 -7.08 1.60 -0.88
CA TRP A 52 -7.08 0.24 -0.35
C TRP A 52 -5.68 -0.18 0.06
N VAL A 53 -5.56 -0.68 1.28
CA VAL A 53 -4.30 -1.03 1.93
C VAL A 53 -4.43 -2.36 2.65
N LYS A 54 -3.40 -3.19 2.57
CA LYS A 54 -3.36 -4.49 3.24
C LYS A 54 -2.45 -4.39 4.45
N CYS A 55 -2.94 -4.83 5.60
CA CYS A 55 -2.12 -4.94 6.80
C CYS A 55 -1.13 -6.10 6.61
N ILE A 56 0.17 -5.77 6.60
CA ILE A 56 1.26 -6.75 6.48
C ILE A 56 1.99 -6.95 7.82
N GLY A 57 1.82 -6.06 8.78
CA GLY A 57 2.42 -6.18 10.11
C GLY A 57 2.24 -4.92 10.95
N ILE A 58 2.83 -4.91 12.14
CA ILE A 58 2.89 -3.76 13.03
C ILE A 58 4.36 -3.52 13.34
N ASP A 59 4.79 -2.26 13.32
CA ASP A 59 6.14 -1.85 13.70
C ASP A 59 6.27 -1.72 15.22
N ASP A 60 7.49 -1.77 15.78
CA ASP A 60 7.75 -1.59 17.21
C ASP A 60 7.19 -0.28 17.81
N LYS A 61 6.93 0.71 16.97
CA LYS A 61 6.28 1.98 17.36
C LYS A 61 4.75 1.90 17.44
N GLY A 62 4.15 0.72 17.28
CA GLY A 62 2.69 0.52 17.29
C GLY A 62 1.98 0.95 16.00
N ARG A 63 2.73 1.33 14.96
CA ARG A 63 2.18 1.76 13.67
C ARG A 63 1.92 0.57 12.76
N VAL A 64 0.78 0.56 12.09
CA VAL A 64 0.41 -0.54 11.19
C VAL A 64 1.21 -0.41 9.89
N LYS A 65 1.99 -1.43 9.52
CA LYS A 65 2.63 -1.52 8.21
C LYS A 65 1.57 -1.92 7.19
N LEU A 66 1.36 -1.02 6.23
CA LEU A 66 0.35 -1.15 5.21
C LEU A 66 1.01 -1.30 3.84
N SER A 67 0.42 -2.14 3.00
CA SER A 67 0.84 -2.33 1.61
C SER A 67 -0.32 -2.06 0.66
N ARG A 68 -0.16 -1.05 -0.19
CA ARG A 68 -1.13 -0.79 -1.26
C ARG A 68 -0.97 -1.82 -2.38
N LYS A 69 0.28 -2.16 -2.72
CA LYS A 69 0.58 -3.17 -3.73
C LYS A 69 -0.09 -4.50 -3.40
N ALA A 70 0.04 -4.99 -2.16
CA ALA A 70 -0.55 -6.26 -1.78
C ALA A 70 -2.10 -6.20 -1.77
N ALA A 71 -2.69 -5.03 -1.50
CA ALA A 71 -4.14 -4.83 -1.60
C ALA A 71 -4.64 -4.86 -3.06
N LEU A 72 -3.91 -4.20 -3.97
CA LEU A 72 -4.21 -4.21 -5.39
C LEU A 72 -4.03 -5.61 -6.00
N LYS A 73 -2.95 -6.31 -5.63
CA LYS A 73 -2.66 -7.66 -6.10
C LYS A 73 -3.76 -8.65 -5.69
N GLU A 74 -4.21 -8.58 -4.44
CA GLU A 74 -5.29 -9.45 -3.96
C GLU A 74 -6.64 -9.16 -4.62
N ARG A 75 -6.94 -7.91 -4.97
CA ARG A 75 -8.12 -7.58 -5.77
C ARG A 75 -7.99 -8.01 -7.23
N ALA A 76 -6.83 -7.83 -7.84
CA ALA A 76 -6.56 -8.29 -9.18
C ALA A 76 -6.66 -9.83 -9.28
N GLU A 77 -6.11 -10.55 -8.29
CA GLU A 77 -6.18 -12.01 -8.19
C GLU A 77 -7.62 -12.52 -7.93
N ALA A 78 -8.47 -11.74 -7.25
CA ALA A 78 -9.86 -12.10 -7.01
C ALA A 78 -10.76 -11.93 -8.25
N GLU A 79 -10.43 -11.01 -9.15
CA GLU A 79 -11.20 -10.76 -10.38
C GLU A 79 -10.64 -11.48 -11.62
N THR A 80 -9.35 -11.86 -11.60
CA THR A 80 -8.72 -12.59 -12.71
C THR A 80 -8.05 -13.86 -12.21
N GLY A 81 -8.69 -15.00 -12.45
CA GLY A 81 -8.02 -16.29 -12.38
C GLY A 81 -6.99 -16.43 -13.50
N GLN A 82 -5.83 -15.78 -13.39
CA GLN A 82 -4.64 -16.16 -14.16
C GLN A 82 -3.35 -15.63 -13.49
N PRO A 83 -2.30 -16.46 -13.39
CA PRO A 83 -1.10 -16.16 -12.62
C PRO A 83 -0.23 -15.09 -13.31
N THR A 84 0.40 -14.25 -12.49
CA THR A 84 1.47 -13.31 -12.82
C THR A 84 2.43 -13.84 -13.91
N PRO A 85 2.75 -13.10 -14.99
CA PRO A 85 3.99 -13.33 -15.70
C PRO A 85 5.13 -12.94 -14.77
N GLU A 86 5.89 -13.93 -14.33
CA GLU A 86 7.21 -13.79 -13.72
C GLU A 86 8.04 -12.76 -14.51
N PRO A 87 8.54 -11.66 -13.91
CA PRO A 87 9.42 -10.77 -14.63
C PRO A 87 10.77 -11.46 -14.79
N ALA A 88 10.98 -11.95 -16.00
CA ALA A 88 12.24 -12.10 -16.71
C ALA A 88 13.44 -12.59 -15.88
N GLU A 89 13.77 -13.86 -16.13
CA GLU A 89 15.13 -14.35 -16.32
C GLU A 89 16.16 -13.25 -16.55
N THR A 90 17.20 -13.19 -15.73
CA THR A 90 18.51 -12.70 -16.16
C THR A 90 19.57 -13.58 -15.49
N HIS A 91 19.88 -14.66 -16.23
CA HIS A 91 21.13 -15.41 -16.41
C HIS A 91 22.18 -15.44 -15.29
#